data_AF-A0A650CST1-F1
#
_entry.id   AF-A0A650CST1-F1
#
_cell.length_a   1.000
_cell.length_b   1.000
_cell.length_c   1.000
_cell.angle_alpha   90.00
_cell.angle_beta   90.00
_cell.angle_gamma   90.00
#
_symmetry.space_group_name_H-M   'P 1'
#
loop_
_entity.id
_entity.type
_entity.pdbx_description
1 polymer ?
#
loop_
_entity_poly.entity_id
_entity_poly.type
_entity_poly.pdbx_seq_one_letter_code
_entity_poly.pdbx_strand_id
1 'polypeptide(L)'
;MWLICAGVAIVQLILGNAIVIYGELSYLIGTHAVLAVILLILSVYGYTRVNANVQKRILIGNIALVITTSVLGYLWTIFYSPLITLIHFFLALGVLSNFSVLYGLDRGSYQSPKA
;
A
#
# COMPACT_ATOMS: atom_id res chain seq x y z
N MET A 1 11.90 -4.14 7.69
CA MET A 1 11.32 -3.06 6.84
C MET A 1 9.85 -3.29 6.52
N TRP A 2 9.48 -4.49 6.07
CA TRP A 2 8.12 -4.79 5.60
C TRP A 2 7.01 -4.57 6.65
N LEU A 3 7.28 -4.84 7.92
CA LEU A 3 6.34 -4.55 9.01
C LEU A 3 5.97 -3.06 9.10
N ILE A 4 6.96 -2.17 8.92
CA ILE A 4 6.71 -0.72 8.90
C ILE A 4 5.84 -0.37 7.69
N CYS A 5 6.12 -0.96 6.52
CA CYS A 5 5.32 -0.73 5.31
C CYS A 5 3.87 -1.20 5.50
N ALA A 6 3.66 -2.36 6.11
CA ALA A 6 2.33 -2.86 6.47
C ALA A 6 1.64 -1.91 7.47
N GLY A 7 2.36 -1.41 8.47
CA GLY A 7 1.84 -0.41 9.41
C GLY A 7 1.40 0.88 8.71
N VAL A 8 2.21 1.41 7.80
CA VAL A 8 1.84 2.60 7.00
C VAL A 8 0.63 2.31 6.11
N ALA A 9 0.52 1.11 5.53
CA ALA A 9 -0.65 0.71 4.75
C ALA A 9 -1.94 0.62 5.61
N ILE A 10 -1.84 0.15 6.86
CA ILE A 10 -2.96 0.17 7.81
C ILE A 10 -3.40 1.60 8.12
N VAL A 11 -2.45 2.49 8.43
CA VAL A 11 -2.74 3.91 8.65
C VAL A 11 -3.43 4.50 7.42
N GLN A 12 -3.01 4.09 6.21
CA GLN A 12 -3.66 4.52 4.99
C GLN A 12 -5.11 4.08 4.84
N LEU A 13 -5.42 2.84 5.20
CA LEU A 13 -6.79 2.32 5.18
C LEU A 13 -7.68 3.05 6.19
N ILE A 14 -7.15 3.37 7.38
CA ILE A 14 -7.88 4.12 8.40
C ILE A 14 -8.15 5.54 7.92
N LEU A 15 -7.14 6.25 7.40
CA LEU A 15 -7.30 7.61 6.89
C LEU A 15 -8.24 7.67 5.68
N GLY A 16 -8.12 6.71 4.75
CA GLY A 16 -9.00 6.63 3.58
C GLY A 16 -10.47 6.47 4.00
N ASN A 17 -10.76 5.60 4.96
CA ASN A 17 -12.12 5.46 5.51
C ASN A 17 -12.59 6.72 6.25
N ALA A 18 -11.69 7.39 6.98
CA ALA A 18 -12.03 8.64 7.65
C ALA A 18 -12.43 9.74 6.64
N ILE A 19 -11.74 9.84 5.49
CA ILE A 19 -12.10 10.77 4.41
C ILE A 19 -13.50 10.46 3.85
N VAL A 20 -13.80 9.18 3.63
CA VAL A 20 -15.11 8.76 3.11
C VAL A 20 -16.25 9.04 4.09
N ILE A 21 -16.02 8.82 5.40
CA ILE A 21 -17.05 8.96 6.44
C ILE A 21 -17.25 10.41 6.87
N TYR A 22 -16.17 11.15 7.10
CA TYR A 22 -16.20 12.51 7.65
C TYR A 22 -16.15 13.61 6.58
N GLY A 23 -15.98 13.23 5.31
CA GLY A 23 -15.94 14.14 4.17
C GLY A 23 -14.54 14.64 3.81
N GLU A 24 -14.48 15.47 2.77
CA GLU A 24 -13.25 15.96 2.15
C GLU A 24 -12.57 17.08 2.95
N LEU A 25 -11.98 16.72 4.08
CA LEU A 25 -11.09 17.62 4.79
C LEU A 25 -9.74 17.66 4.07
N SER A 26 -9.37 18.82 3.49
CA SER A 26 -8.16 18.96 2.65
C SER A 26 -6.88 18.46 3.31
N TYR A 27 -6.76 18.62 4.63
CA TYR A 27 -5.60 18.13 5.38
C TYR A 27 -5.54 16.58 5.47
N LEU A 28 -6.70 15.91 5.54
CA LEU A 28 -6.76 14.45 5.51
C LEU A 28 -6.39 13.92 4.13
N ILE A 29 -6.91 14.52 3.06
CA ILE A 29 -6.58 14.15 1.67
C ILE A 29 -5.08 14.35 1.42
N GLY A 30 -4.52 15.49 1.81
CA GLY A 30 -3.09 15.76 1.68
C GLY A 30 -2.24 14.75 2.45
N THR A 31 -2.60 14.44 3.69
CA THR A 31 -1.89 13.44 4.51
C THR A 31 -1.97 12.06 3.87
N HIS A 32 -3.15 11.65 3.40
CA HIS A 32 -3.38 10.38 2.72
C HIS A 32 -2.51 10.29 1.44
N ALA A 33 -2.46 11.34 0.62
CA ALA A 33 -1.61 11.37 -0.56
C ALA A 33 -0.11 11.27 -0.23
N VAL A 34 0.37 11.96 0.82
CA VAL A 34 1.77 11.88 1.26
C VAL A 34 2.13 10.45 1.69
N LEU A 35 1.25 9.78 2.43
CA LEU A 35 1.50 8.38 2.83
C LEU A 35 1.53 7.43 1.62
N ALA A 36 0.69 7.66 0.60
CA ALA A 36 0.75 6.90 -0.64
C ALA A 36 2.10 7.05 -1.35
N VAL A 37 2.65 8.28 -1.41
CA VAL A 37 4.00 8.55 -1.95
C VAL A 37 5.07 7.83 -1.13
N ILE A 38 4.98 7.84 0.21
CA ILE A 38 5.91 7.11 1.08
C ILE A 38 5.86 5.61 0.78
N LEU A 39 4.68 5.00 0.65
CA LEU A 39 4.53 3.59 0.30
C LEU A 39 5.11 3.28 -1.09
N LEU A 40 4.96 4.19 -2.06
CA LEU A 40 5.55 4.03 -3.39
C LEU A 40 7.09 4.03 -3.29
N ILE A 41 7.67 5.02 -2.60
CA ILE A 41 9.13 5.12 -2.40
C ILE A 41 9.65 3.87 -1.69
N LEU A 42 8.99 3.40 -0.63
CA LEU A 42 9.39 2.20 0.09
C LEU A 42 9.28 0.93 -0.78
N SER A 43 8.29 0.86 -1.67
CA SER A 43 8.14 -0.26 -2.61
C SER A 43 9.26 -0.26 -3.66
N VAL A 44 9.58 0.90 -4.24
CA VAL A 44 10.68 1.06 -5.20
C VAL A 44 12.03 0.79 -4.55
N TYR A 45 12.28 1.37 -3.38
CA TYR A 45 13.49 1.12 -2.61
C TYR A 45 13.61 -0.36 -2.21
N GLY A 46 12.52 -0.98 -1.77
CA GLY A 46 12.49 -2.41 -1.50
C GLY A 46 12.87 -3.24 -2.72
N TYR A 47 12.34 -2.88 -3.90
CA TYR A 47 12.59 -3.62 -5.14
C TYR A 47 14.06 -3.64 -5.53
N THR A 48 14.78 -2.53 -5.32
CA THR A 48 16.22 -2.45 -5.62
C THR A 48 17.09 -3.16 -4.58
N ARG A 49 16.55 -3.47 -3.40
CA ARG A 49 17.29 -4.09 -2.29
C ARG A 49 17.15 -5.60 -2.20
N VAL A 50 16.04 -6.17 -2.66
CA VAL A 50 15.80 -7.61 -2.57
C VAL A 50 16.41 -8.36 -3.75
N ASN A 51 16.96 -9.54 -3.50
CA ASN A 51 17.53 -10.40 -4.55
C ASN A 51 16.56 -11.48 -5.03
N ALA A 52 15.65 -11.94 -4.15
CA ALA A 52 14.72 -13.02 -4.47
C ALA A 52 13.66 -12.57 -5.51
N ASN A 53 13.55 -13.33 -6.60
CA ASN A 53 12.59 -13.05 -7.69
C ASN A 53 11.14 -12.97 -7.22
N VAL A 54 10.76 -13.80 -6.24
CA VAL A 54 9.40 -13.77 -5.67
C VAL A 54 9.12 -12.44 -4.96
N GLN A 55 10.08 -11.94 -4.17
CA GLN A 55 9.93 -10.64 -3.49
C GLN A 55 9.88 -9.49 -4.51
N LYS A 56 10.73 -9.53 -5.55
CA LYS A 56 10.69 -8.56 -6.66
C LYS A 56 9.33 -8.50 -7.35
N ARG A 57 8.72 -9.65 -7.64
CA ARG A 57 7.39 -9.73 -8.24
C ARG A 57 6.32 -9.10 -7.35
N ILE A 58 6.35 -9.38 -6.05
CA ILE A 58 5.42 -8.79 -5.08
C ILE A 58 5.59 -7.26 -5.02
N LEU A 59 6.83 -6.76 -5.04
CA LEU A 59 7.13 -5.33 -4.98
C LEU A 59 6.72 -4.59 -6.26
N ILE A 60 6.90 -5.17 -7.45
CA ILE A 60 6.33 -4.63 -8.69
C ILE A 60 4.80 -4.55 -8.58
N GLY A 61 4.17 -5.61 -8.04
CA GLY A 61 2.73 -5.61 -7.75
C GLY A 61 2.32 -4.45 -6.84
N ASN A 62 3.06 -4.20 -5.77
CA ASN A 62 2.80 -3.06 -4.87
C ASN A 62 2.99 -1.71 -5.55
N ILE A 63 4.03 -1.54 -6.37
CA ILE A 63 4.24 -0.31 -7.14
C ILE A 63 3.03 -0.04 -8.04
N ALA A 64 2.61 -1.05 -8.81
CA ALA A 64 1.45 -0.94 -9.70
C ALA A 64 0.15 -0.66 -8.92
N LEU A 65 -0.07 -1.35 -7.79
CA LEU A 65 -1.23 -1.15 -6.94
C LEU A 65 -1.26 0.26 -6.36
N VAL A 66 -0.15 0.78 -5.81
CA VAL A 66 -0.11 2.13 -5.22
C VAL A 66 -0.36 3.22 -6.28
N ILE A 67 0.19 3.06 -7.49
CA ILE A 67 -0.10 4.00 -8.59
C ILE A 67 -1.58 3.93 -8.96
N THR A 68 -2.12 2.72 -9.15
CA THR A 68 -3.52 2.52 -9.55
C THR A 68 -4.49 3.05 -8.49
N THR A 69 -4.24 2.78 -7.21
CA THR A 69 -5.08 3.29 -6.12
C THR A 69 -4.97 4.81 -6.01
N SER A 70 -3.78 5.39 -6.22
CA SER A 70 -3.62 6.85 -6.23
C SER A 70 -4.45 7.52 -7.35
N VAL A 71 -4.44 6.94 -8.56
CA VAL A 71 -5.29 7.40 -9.66
C VAL A 71 -6.77 7.27 -9.31
N LEU A 72 -7.20 6.14 -8.75
CA LEU A 72 -8.59 5.96 -8.31
C LEU A 72 -8.98 6.95 -7.19
N GLY A 73 -8.07 7.25 -6.28
CA GLY A 73 -8.29 8.24 -5.22
C GLY A 73 -8.53 9.63 -5.79
N TYR A 74 -7.75 10.03 -6.79
CA TYR A 74 -7.98 11.28 -7.53
C TYR A 74 -9.30 11.28 -8.31
N LEU A 75 -9.63 10.17 -9.00
CA LEU A 75 -10.93 10.07 -9.69
C LEU A 75 -12.10 10.13 -8.71
N TRP A 76 -11.95 9.60 -7.49
CA TRP A 76 -12.98 9.68 -6.47
C TRP A 76 -13.31 11.11 -6.06
N THR A 77 -12.31 12.01 -5.94
CA THR A 77 -12.56 13.44 -5.61
C THR A 77 -13.29 14.22 -6.72
N ILE A 78 -13.48 13.60 -7.90
CA ILE A 78 -14.23 14.20 -9.02
C ILE A 78 -15.62 13.58 -9.11
N PHE A 79 -15.70 12.24 -9.03
CA PHE A 79 -16.93 11.51 -9.33
C PHE A 79 -17.74 11.09 -8.08
N TYR A 80 -17.14 11.10 -6.89
CA TYR A 80 -17.75 10.66 -5.62
C TYR A 80 -18.46 9.29 -5.71
N SER A 81 -17.95 8.41 -6.57
CA SER A 81 -18.62 7.14 -6.88
C SER A 81 -18.37 6.08 -5.80
N PRO A 82 -19.42 5.49 -5.20
CA PRO A 82 -19.27 4.38 -4.25
C PRO A 82 -18.53 3.17 -4.83
N LEU A 83 -18.66 2.95 -6.15
CA LEU A 83 -17.95 1.88 -6.84
C LEU A 83 -16.43 2.14 -6.85
N ILE A 84 -16.01 3.39 -7.11
CA ILE A 84 -14.60 3.78 -7.04
C ILE A 84 -14.07 3.59 -5.62
N THR A 85 -14.84 3.99 -4.60
CA THR A 85 -14.48 3.78 -3.19
C THR A 85 -14.23 2.30 -2.89
N LEU A 86 -15.13 1.43 -3.32
CA LEU A 86 -15.03 -0.01 -3.07
C LEU A 86 -13.82 -0.63 -3.77
N ILE A 87 -13.61 -0.32 -5.06
CA ILE A 87 -12.46 -0.82 -5.83
C ILE A 87 -11.16 -0.31 -5.21
N HIS A 88 -11.09 0.98 -4.88
CA HIS A 88 -9.92 1.60 -4.24
C HIS A 88 -9.59 0.90 -2.92
N PHE A 89 -10.60 0.66 -2.07
CA PHE A 89 -10.43 0.00 -0.78
C PHE A 89 -9.88 -1.44 -0.92
N PHE A 90 -10.43 -2.24 -1.83
CA PHE A 90 -9.94 -3.61 -2.05
C PHE A 90 -8.52 -3.65 -2.62
N LEU A 91 -8.17 -2.74 -3.52
CA LEU A 91 -6.79 -2.66 -4.03
C LEU A 91 -5.81 -2.20 -2.94
N ALA A 92 -6.23 -1.29 -2.06
CA ALA A 92 -5.42 -0.88 -0.90
C ALA A 92 -5.20 -2.03 0.10
N LEU A 93 -6.20 -2.91 0.30
CA LEU A 93 -6.01 -4.17 1.05
C LEU A 93 -4.98 -5.08 0.37
N GLY A 94 -4.92 -5.10 -0.96
CA GLY A 94 -3.88 -5.81 -1.72
C GLY A 94 -2.47 -5.34 -1.36
N VAL A 95 -2.26 -4.02 -1.23
CA VAL A 95 -0.96 -3.44 -0.82
C VAL A 95 -0.57 -3.91 0.58
N LEU A 96 -1.50 -3.85 1.54
CA LEU A 96 -1.30 -4.34 2.91
C LEU A 96 -0.96 -5.84 2.94
N SER A 97 -1.73 -6.64 2.20
CA SER A 97 -1.56 -8.09 2.14
C SER A 97 -0.16 -8.45 1.61
N ASN A 98 0.27 -7.82 0.51
CA ASN A 98 1.59 -8.03 -0.07
C ASN A 98 2.73 -7.66 0.89
N PHE A 99 2.63 -6.55 1.62
CA PHE A 99 3.64 -6.21 2.64
C PHE A 99 3.66 -7.20 3.81
N SER A 100 2.49 -7.71 4.21
CA SER A 100 2.38 -8.76 5.23
C SER A 100 3.03 -10.06 4.77
N VAL A 101 2.83 -10.46 3.52
CA VAL A 101 3.51 -11.63 2.92
C VAL A 101 5.02 -11.42 2.86
N LEU A 102 5.50 -10.25 2.42
CA LEU A 102 6.93 -9.93 2.41
C LEU A 102 7.54 -10.01 3.82
N TYR A 103 6.83 -9.53 4.83
CA TYR A 103 7.26 -9.66 6.22
C TYR A 103 7.38 -11.12 6.66
N GLY A 104 6.38 -11.95 6.33
CA GLY A 104 6.40 -13.39 6.63
C GLY A 104 7.56 -14.10 5.95
N LEU A 105 7.82 -13.80 4.67
CA LEU A 105 8.95 -14.35 3.92
C LEU A 105 10.30 -13.99 4.56
N ASP A 106 10.49 -12.72 4.93
CA ASP A 106 11.72 -12.22 5.55
C ASP A 106 12.01 -12.93 6.89
N ARG A 107 10.98 -13.13 7.72
CA ARG A 107 11.10 -13.84 9.00
C ARG A 107 11.27 -15.35 8.83
N GLY A 108 10.55 -15.96 7.89
CA GLY A 108 10.67 -17.39 7.58
C GLY A 108 12.04 -17.76 7.01
N SER A 109 12.62 -16.90 6.16
CA SER A 109 13.99 -17.10 5.65
C SER A 109 15.07 -17.03 6.72
N TYR A 110 14.80 -16.37 7.86
CA TYR A 110 15.72 -16.31 8.99
C TYR A 110 15.69 -17.59 9.85
N GLN A 111 14.65 -18.42 9.71
CA GLN A 111 14.43 -19.62 10.53
C GLN A 111 14.78 -20.93 9.81
N SER A 112 15.11 -20.92 8.52
CA SER A 112 15.69 -22.10 7.88
C SER A 112 17.15 -22.22 8.29
N PRO A 113 17.57 -23.25 9.05
CA PRO A 113 18.98 -23.58 9.14
C PRO A 113 19.46 -23.80 7.72
N LYS A 114 20.65 -23.30 7.39
CA LYS A 114 21.34 -23.75 6.18
C LYS A 114 21.53 -25.26 6.34
N ALA A 115 20.82 -26.04 5.53
CA ALA A 115 21.03 -27.47 5.40
C ALA A 115 22.39 -27.73 4.73
#